data_AF-A0A8D8F7N8-F1
#
_entry.id   AF-A0A8D8F7N8-F1
#
_cell.length_a   1.000
_cell.length_b   1.000
_cell.length_c   1.000
_cell.angle_alpha   90.00
_cell.angle_beta   90.00
_cell.angle_gamma   90.00
#
_symmetry.space_group_name_H-M   'P 1'
#
loop_
_entity.id
_entity.type
_entity.pdbx_description
1 polymer ?
#
loop_
_entity_poly.entity_id
_entity_poly.type
_entity_poly.pdbx_seq_one_letter_code
_entity_poly.pdbx_strand_id
1 'polypeptide(L)'
;MLYLKIIALGLCSVLVWDAVEAAETVCSTTTIKLVYVKKNGKNIAVAKGKCCQGYVRNKNRCVPVCSTPCENSKCTGPNFCTCNEGYERLSDFRCIPHCEGCDNGFCIRPGYCQCSTGYYHTDNGSCLAECGNCREGYCVEPN
;
A
#
# COMPACT_ATOMS: atom_id res chain seq x y z
N MET A 1 15.77 -57.34 45.30
CA MET A 1 15.48 -56.59 46.53
C MET A 1 14.44 -55.55 46.17
N LEU A 2 13.17 -55.93 46.27
CA LEU A 2 12.29 -55.65 47.41
C LEU A 2 11.82 -54.19 47.42
N TYR A 3 10.63 -54.01 46.83
CA TYR A 3 9.57 -53.05 47.14
C TYR A 3 9.89 -51.85 48.05
N LEU A 4 9.53 -50.64 47.56
CA LEU A 4 8.47 -49.89 48.21
C LEU A 4 7.72 -49.00 47.21
N LYS A 5 6.49 -49.42 46.86
CA LYS A 5 5.46 -48.53 46.33
C LYS A 5 4.99 -47.64 47.48
N ILE A 6 4.93 -46.33 47.29
CA ILE A 6 3.88 -45.52 47.92
C ILE A 6 3.05 -44.93 46.79
N ILE A 7 1.90 -45.56 46.56
CA ILE A 7 0.77 -44.99 45.84
C ILE A 7 -0.06 -44.27 46.91
N ALA A 8 -0.22 -42.96 46.76
CA ALA A 8 -1.34 -42.19 47.33
C ALA A 8 -1.80 -41.27 46.19
N LEU A 9 -2.74 -41.72 45.37
CA LEU A 9 -4.14 -41.31 45.42
C LEU A 9 -4.32 -39.79 45.59
N GLY A 10 -4.71 -39.14 44.50
CA GLY A 10 -5.51 -37.91 44.56
C GLY A 10 -4.73 -36.60 44.67
N LEU A 11 -4.48 -35.98 43.51
CA LEU A 11 -5.05 -34.68 43.08
C LEU A 11 -4.09 -33.99 42.11
N CYS A 12 -4.51 -33.93 40.85
CA CYS A 12 -4.03 -32.99 39.84
C CYS A 12 -3.87 -31.59 40.46
N SER A 13 -2.64 -31.16 40.74
CA SER A 13 -2.37 -29.76 41.10
C SER A 13 -0.87 -29.47 41.12
N VAL A 14 -0.32 -29.23 39.93
CA VAL A 14 0.45 -27.98 39.76
C VAL A 14 -0.16 -27.30 38.56
N LEU A 15 -1.20 -26.52 38.89
CA LEU A 15 -1.75 -25.47 38.04
C LEU A 15 -0.64 -24.42 37.94
N VAL A 16 0.11 -24.42 36.85
CA VAL A 16 0.44 -23.14 36.23
C VAL A 16 -0.44 -23.08 34.99
N TRP A 17 -1.64 -22.58 35.24
CA TRP A 17 -2.52 -22.03 34.22
C TRP A 17 -1.88 -20.79 33.63
N ASP A 18 -0.83 -20.98 32.84
CA ASP A 18 -0.55 -20.04 31.76
C ASP A 18 -0.97 -20.70 30.46
N ALA A 19 -2.22 -21.17 30.43
CA ALA A 19 -3.08 -20.73 29.36
C ALA A 19 -3.19 -19.20 29.51
N VAL A 20 -2.12 -18.50 29.13
CA VAL A 20 -2.28 -17.27 28.39
C VAL A 20 -3.01 -17.72 27.12
N GLU A 21 -4.31 -17.96 27.25
CA GLU A 21 -5.26 -17.44 26.29
C GLU A 21 -5.04 -15.94 26.32
N ALA A 22 -3.93 -15.52 25.73
CA ALA A 22 -3.98 -14.33 24.96
C ALA A 22 -5.01 -14.66 23.87
N ALA A 23 -6.27 -14.36 24.19
CA ALA A 23 -6.95 -13.39 23.37
C ALA A 23 -6.04 -12.14 23.31
N GLU A 24 -4.89 -12.27 22.64
CA GLU A 24 -4.22 -11.14 22.03
C GLU A 24 -5.36 -10.45 21.31
N THR A 25 -5.56 -9.19 21.62
CA THR A 25 -6.56 -8.39 20.94
C THR A 25 -6.29 -8.44 19.43
N VAL A 26 -6.83 -9.45 18.74
CA VAL A 26 -6.61 -9.73 17.32
C VAL A 26 -7.14 -8.51 16.61
N CYS A 27 -6.19 -7.74 16.09
CA CYS A 27 -6.48 -6.56 15.33
C CYS A 27 -6.63 -6.95 13.86
N SER A 28 -7.31 -6.11 13.08
CA SER A 28 -7.45 -6.31 11.64
C SER A 28 -6.75 -5.20 10.86
N THR A 29 -6.09 -5.57 9.77
CA THR A 29 -5.50 -4.64 8.78
C THR A 29 -6.41 -4.42 7.58
N THR A 30 -7.52 -5.16 7.47
CA THR A 30 -8.42 -5.14 6.30
C THR A 30 -9.85 -4.81 6.67
N THR A 31 -10.51 -5.69 7.40
CA THR A 31 -11.89 -5.53 7.86
C THR A 31 -12.11 -6.12 9.24
N ILE A 32 -12.92 -5.44 10.05
CA ILE A 32 -13.43 -5.94 11.32
C ILE A 32 -14.83 -6.55 11.12
N LYS A 33 -15.15 -7.55 11.94
CA LYS A 33 -16.41 -8.29 11.82
C LYS A 33 -17.59 -7.40 12.19
N LEU A 34 -18.63 -7.38 11.35
CA LEU A 34 -19.93 -6.81 11.70
C LEU A 34 -20.80 -7.88 12.34
N VAL A 35 -21.37 -7.55 13.49
CA VAL A 35 -22.38 -8.36 14.18
C VAL A 35 -23.67 -7.56 14.28
N TYR A 36 -24.79 -8.23 14.07
CA TYR A 36 -26.11 -7.61 14.16
C TYR A 36 -26.68 -7.87 15.54
N VAL A 37 -26.97 -6.80 16.27
CA VAL A 37 -27.60 -6.85 17.59
C VAL A 37 -28.99 -6.26 17.51
N LYS A 38 -29.95 -6.88 18.20
CA LYS A 38 -31.32 -6.36 18.27
C LYS A 38 -31.41 -5.35 19.42
N LYS A 39 -31.68 -4.08 19.12
CA LYS A 39 -31.96 -3.04 20.14
C LYS A 39 -33.34 -2.45 19.86
N ASN A 40 -34.22 -2.46 20.86
CA ASN A 40 -35.59 -1.95 20.76
C ASN A 40 -36.35 -2.50 19.54
N GLY A 41 -36.23 -3.81 19.28
CA GLY A 41 -36.89 -4.46 18.13
C GLY A 41 -36.17 -4.31 16.78
N LYS A 42 -35.17 -3.43 16.65
CA LYS A 42 -34.42 -3.17 15.41
C LYS A 42 -33.06 -3.88 15.39
N ASN A 43 -32.68 -4.46 14.26
CA ASN A 43 -31.34 -5.00 14.04
C ASN A 43 -30.35 -3.88 13.71
N ILE A 44 -29.27 -3.78 14.47
CA ILE A 44 -28.21 -2.76 14.35
C ILE A 44 -26.89 -3.46 14.09
N ALA A 45 -26.19 -3.06 13.03
CA ALA A 45 -24.83 -3.52 12.76
C ALA A 45 -23.83 -2.82 13.69
N VAL A 46 -23.11 -3.62 14.48
CA VAL A 46 -22.05 -3.16 15.37
C VAL A 46 -20.78 -3.86 14.95
N ALA A 47 -19.66 -3.14 14.89
CA ALA A 47 -18.39 -3.81 14.58
C ALA A 47 -17.74 -4.34 15.86
N LYS A 48 -17.29 -5.59 15.78
CA LYS A 48 -16.60 -6.32 16.84
C LYS A 48 -15.14 -6.51 16.41
N GLY A 49 -14.21 -5.90 17.15
CA GLY A 49 -12.78 -5.92 16.88
C GLY A 49 -12.18 -4.51 16.74
N LYS A 50 -10.85 -4.44 16.64
CA LYS A 50 -10.10 -3.18 16.48
C LYS A 50 -9.22 -3.23 15.23
N CYS A 51 -8.91 -2.07 14.67
CA CYS A 51 -7.88 -1.97 13.64
C CYS A 51 -6.49 -2.09 14.25
N CYS A 52 -5.54 -2.62 13.49
CA CYS A 52 -4.14 -2.70 13.91
C CYS A 52 -3.50 -1.32 13.99
N GLN A 53 -2.37 -1.21 14.70
CA GLN A 53 -1.59 0.02 14.75
C GLN A 53 -1.21 0.45 13.32
N GLY A 54 -1.33 1.75 13.05
CA GLY A 54 -1.13 2.30 11.71
C GLY A 54 -2.33 2.15 10.78
N TYR A 55 -3.47 1.64 11.25
CA TYR A 55 -4.73 1.59 10.51
C TYR A 55 -5.83 2.34 11.27
N VAL A 56 -6.67 3.07 10.52
CA VAL A 56 -7.85 3.75 11.04
C VAL A 56 -9.13 3.09 10.55
N ARG A 57 -10.18 3.17 11.37
CA ARG A 57 -11.45 2.54 11.06
C ARG A 57 -12.27 3.41 10.11
N ASN A 58 -12.66 2.84 8.98
CA ASN A 58 -13.65 3.39 8.06
C ASN A 58 -14.79 2.38 7.89
N LYS A 59 -15.91 2.60 8.59
CA LYS A 59 -17.05 1.66 8.73
C LYS A 59 -16.59 0.32 9.35
N ASN A 60 -16.56 -0.75 8.54
CA ASN A 60 -16.04 -2.07 8.90
C ASN A 60 -14.65 -2.33 8.30
N ARG A 61 -14.07 -1.39 7.58
CA ARG A 61 -12.73 -1.49 7.01
C ARG A 61 -11.71 -0.87 7.95
N CYS A 62 -10.51 -1.43 7.94
CA CYS A 62 -9.31 -0.83 8.48
C CYS A 62 -8.49 -0.36 7.29
N VAL A 63 -8.26 0.95 7.23
CA VAL A 63 -7.49 1.57 6.14
C VAL A 63 -6.16 2.05 6.70
N PRO A 64 -5.04 1.84 5.99
CA PRO A 64 -3.73 2.24 6.46
C PRO A 64 -3.63 3.76 6.56
N VAL A 65 -2.78 4.22 7.47
CA VAL A 65 -2.46 5.64 7.67
C VAL A 65 -1.07 5.90 7.12
N CYS A 66 -0.95 6.95 6.30
CA CYS A 66 0.32 7.51 5.86
C CYS A 66 0.41 8.93 6.44
N SER A 67 1.45 9.22 7.22
CA SER A 67 1.67 10.53 7.82
C SER A 67 1.96 11.60 6.77
N THR A 68 2.66 11.20 5.71
CA THR A 68 2.88 11.99 4.51
C THR A 68 1.90 11.53 3.43
N PRO A 69 1.21 12.44 2.74
CA PRO A 69 0.35 12.09 1.61
C PRO A 69 1.11 11.33 0.52
N CYS A 70 0.52 10.26 0.01
CA CYS A 70 1.02 9.50 -1.13
C CYS A 70 0.72 10.26 -2.44
N GLU A 71 1.74 10.78 -3.12
CA GLU A 71 1.62 11.47 -4.42
C GLU A 71 1.74 10.43 -5.56
N ASN A 72 0.80 10.48 -6.51
CA ASN A 72 0.66 9.51 -7.61
C ASN A 72 0.70 8.03 -7.17
N SER A 73 0.21 7.79 -5.96
CA SER A 73 0.28 6.49 -5.29
C SER A 73 -0.87 6.32 -4.31
N LYS A 74 -1.08 5.08 -3.84
CA LYS A 74 -2.09 4.74 -2.83
C LYS A 74 -1.39 4.29 -1.56
N CYS A 75 -1.88 4.74 -0.41
CA CYS A 75 -1.45 4.23 0.89
C CYS A 75 -1.96 2.78 1.03
N THR A 76 -1.06 1.80 0.97
CA THR A 76 -1.37 0.36 0.98
C THR A 76 -0.90 -0.33 2.25
N GLY A 77 0.00 0.31 3.01
CA GLY A 77 0.39 -0.09 4.36
C GLY A 77 0.69 1.15 5.23
N PRO A 78 0.88 0.98 6.55
CA PRO A 78 1.25 2.08 7.43
C PRO A 78 2.51 2.77 6.93
N ASN A 79 2.41 4.05 6.57
CA ASN A 79 3.49 4.83 5.95
C ASN A 79 4.11 4.17 4.70
N PHE A 80 3.35 3.36 3.98
CA PHE A 80 3.82 2.68 2.77
C PHE A 80 2.87 2.99 1.60
N CYS A 81 3.42 3.67 0.59
CA CYS A 81 2.73 3.99 -0.64
C CYS A 81 3.08 3.00 -1.76
N THR A 82 2.08 2.55 -2.50
CA THR A 82 2.26 1.80 -3.76
C THR A 82 1.93 2.71 -4.93
N CYS A 83 2.84 2.85 -5.89
CA CYS A 83 2.64 3.68 -7.09
C CYS A 83 1.40 3.24 -7.87
N ASN A 84 0.73 4.22 -8.48
CA ASN A 84 -0.32 3.93 -9.44
C ASN A 84 0.26 3.23 -10.68
N GLU A 85 -0.60 2.56 -11.44
CA GLU A 85 -0.19 1.92 -12.69
C GLU A 85 0.45 2.92 -13.65
N GLY A 86 1.58 2.53 -14.25
CA GLY A 86 2.37 3.40 -15.13
C GLY A 86 3.21 4.45 -14.40
N TYR A 87 3.25 4.45 -13.07
CA TYR A 87 4.14 5.31 -12.28
C TYR A 87 5.24 4.49 -11.60
N GLU A 88 6.42 5.09 -11.46
CA GLU A 88 7.59 4.51 -10.83
C GLU A 88 7.99 5.27 -9.56
N ARG A 89 8.70 4.59 -8.66
CA ARG A 89 9.00 5.12 -7.34
C ARG A 89 10.15 6.14 -7.42
N LEU A 90 9.84 7.39 -7.10
CA LEU A 90 10.86 8.44 -6.92
C LEU A 90 11.33 8.51 -5.47
N SER A 91 10.42 8.33 -4.51
CA SER A 91 10.72 8.30 -3.08
C SER A 91 9.69 7.47 -2.30
N ASP A 92 9.78 7.43 -0.98
CA ASP A 92 8.86 6.66 -0.13
C ASP A 92 7.39 7.05 -0.33
N PHE A 93 7.11 8.34 -0.58
CA PHE A 93 5.75 8.90 -0.68
C PHE A 93 5.40 9.51 -2.04
N ARG A 94 6.33 9.47 -3.01
CA ARG A 94 6.14 10.11 -4.32
C ARG A 94 6.52 9.18 -5.45
N CYS A 95 5.62 9.10 -6.43
CA CYS A 95 5.86 8.40 -7.69
C CYS A 95 5.81 9.38 -8.86
N ILE A 96 6.60 9.11 -9.89
CA ILE A 96 6.64 9.87 -11.14
C ILE A 96 6.12 9.00 -12.29
N PRO A 97 5.52 9.59 -13.33
CA PRO A 97 5.06 8.81 -14.47
C PRO A 97 6.24 8.16 -15.19
N HIS A 98 6.05 6.93 -15.65
CA HIS A 98 7.00 6.21 -16.47
C HIS A 98 6.69 6.48 -17.96
N CYS A 99 7.73 6.84 -18.73
CA CYS A 99 7.64 7.02 -20.18
C CYS A 99 8.86 6.38 -20.84
N GLU A 100 8.65 5.67 -21.95
CA GLU A 100 9.73 5.20 -22.82
C GLU A 100 10.08 6.30 -23.86
N GLY A 101 11.36 6.56 -24.09
CA GLY A 101 11.82 7.47 -25.17
C GLY A 101 11.48 8.95 -24.98
N CYS A 102 11.59 9.47 -23.76
CA CYS A 102 11.20 10.82 -23.37
C CYS A 102 12.37 11.83 -23.26
N ASP A 103 13.48 11.59 -23.93
CA ASP A 103 14.74 12.30 -23.66
C ASP A 103 14.69 13.81 -23.96
N ASN A 104 13.86 14.23 -24.92
CA ASN A 104 13.71 15.64 -25.33
C ASN A 104 12.37 16.26 -24.86
N GLY A 105 11.84 15.77 -23.74
CA GLY A 105 10.60 16.27 -23.19
C GLY A 105 10.45 15.97 -21.71
N PHE A 106 9.26 16.23 -21.18
CA PHE A 106 8.89 15.96 -19.82
C PHE A 106 7.82 14.88 -19.79
N CYS A 107 8.05 13.79 -19.06
CA CYS A 107 7.00 12.78 -18.83
C CYS A 107 5.96 13.39 -17.87
N ILE A 108 4.80 13.79 -18.40
CA ILE A 108 3.74 14.46 -17.60
C ILE A 108 2.62 13.50 -17.19
N ARG A 109 2.53 12.33 -17.83
CA ARG A 109 1.59 11.24 -17.52
C ARG A 109 2.18 9.93 -18.06
N PRO A 110 1.82 8.75 -17.52
CA PRO A 110 2.38 7.49 -18.02
C PRO A 110 2.24 7.34 -19.54
N GLY A 111 3.35 7.02 -20.21
CA GLY A 111 3.42 6.87 -21.66
C GLY A 111 3.20 8.16 -22.47
N TYR A 112 3.18 9.33 -21.85
CA TYR A 112 2.96 10.60 -22.55
C TYR A 112 4.00 11.67 -22.16
N CYS A 113 4.80 12.04 -23.16
CA CYS A 113 5.85 13.06 -23.07
C CYS A 113 5.34 14.39 -23.55
N GLN A 114 5.43 15.44 -22.75
CA GLN A 114 5.33 16.79 -23.29
C GLN A 114 6.68 17.19 -23.89
N CYS A 115 6.77 17.25 -25.21
CA CYS A 115 8.01 17.63 -25.88
C CYS A 115 8.42 19.07 -25.54
N SER A 116 9.72 19.28 -25.38
CA SER A 116 10.30 20.61 -25.18
C SER A 116 10.10 21.49 -26.42
N THR A 117 10.25 22.81 -26.27
CA THR A 117 10.24 23.75 -27.40
C THR A 117 11.24 23.29 -28.48
N GLY A 118 10.83 23.33 -29.74
CA GLY A 118 11.62 22.85 -30.87
C GLY A 118 11.54 21.35 -31.12
N TYR A 119 10.69 20.61 -30.41
CA TYR A 119 10.49 19.18 -30.62
C TYR A 119 9.00 18.85 -30.83
N TYR A 120 8.74 17.84 -31.66
CA TYR A 120 7.40 17.33 -31.95
C TYR A 120 7.30 15.82 -31.69
N HIS A 121 6.06 15.36 -31.51
CA HIS A 121 5.77 13.95 -31.29
C HIS A 121 5.91 13.13 -32.58
N THR A 122 6.61 12.01 -32.48
CA THR A 122 6.61 10.96 -33.49
C THR A 122 5.53 9.91 -33.20
N ASP A 123 5.20 9.07 -34.18
CA ASP A 123 4.23 7.97 -34.02
C ASP A 123 4.62 6.98 -32.90
N ASN A 124 5.92 6.88 -32.59
CA ASN A 124 6.45 6.03 -31.52
C ASN A 124 6.43 6.72 -30.13
N GLY A 125 5.87 7.92 -30.01
CA GLY A 125 5.76 8.66 -28.75
C GLY A 125 7.03 9.44 -28.36
N SER A 126 8.13 9.28 -29.09
CA SER A 126 9.38 10.02 -28.86
C SER A 126 9.31 11.46 -29.37
N CYS A 127 10.08 12.34 -28.73
CA CYS A 127 10.22 13.75 -29.10
C CYS A 127 11.40 13.94 -30.07
N LEU A 128 11.09 14.24 -31.34
CA LEU A 128 12.07 14.50 -32.39
C LEU A 128 12.20 16.00 -32.64
N ALA A 129 13.42 16.46 -32.92
CA ALA A 129 13.68 17.88 -33.17
C ALA A 129 12.97 18.35 -34.45
N GLU A 130 12.23 19.45 -34.34
CA GLU A 130 11.82 20.25 -35.47
C GLU A 130 13.03 21.06 -35.94
N CYS A 131 13.56 20.75 -37.12
CA CYS A 131 14.82 21.31 -37.57
C CYS A 131 14.61 22.38 -38.65
N GLY A 132 14.83 23.64 -38.31
CA GLY A 132 14.85 24.76 -39.26
C GLY A 132 16.24 25.05 -39.82
N ASN A 133 17.31 24.61 -39.14
CA ASN A 133 18.69 24.77 -39.57
C ASN A 133 19.44 23.43 -39.61
N CYS A 134 19.74 22.95 -40.81
CA CYS A 134 20.49 21.72 -41.04
C CYS A 134 21.91 22.04 -41.56
N ARG A 135 22.94 21.37 -41.02
CA ARG A 135 24.31 21.45 -41.52
C ARG A 135 24.84 20.06 -41.85
N GLU A 136 25.31 19.88 -43.08
CA GLU A 136 25.84 18.60 -43.58
C GLU A 136 24.87 17.41 -43.39
N GLY A 137 23.56 17.66 -43.44
CA GLY A 137 22.53 16.63 -43.27
C GLY A 137 22.17 16.31 -41.82
N TYR A 138 22.79 16.97 -40.84
CA TYR A 138 22.48 16.83 -39.41
C TYR A 138 21.75 18.05 -38.88
N CYS A 139 20.85 17.83 -37.93
CA CYS A 139 20.24 18.91 -37.19
C CYS A 139 21.24 19.45 -36.17
N VAL A 140 21.56 20.74 -36.28
CA VAL A 140 22.50 21.40 -35.35
C VAL A 140 21.80 21.87 -34.07
N GLU A 141 20.52 22.25 -34.15
CA GLU A 141 19.69 22.70 -33.03
C GLU A 141 18.19 22.55 -33.38
N PRO A 142 17.33 22.14 -32.43
CA PRO A 142 15.86 22.22 -32.57
C PRO A 142 15.34 23.67 -32.54
N ASN A 143 14.31 23.97 -33.33
CA ASN A 143 13.76 25.33 -33.54
C ASN A 143 13.25 26.08 -32.30
#